data_AF-M7B2P0-F1
#
_entry.id   AF-M7B2P0-F1
#
_cell.length_a   1.000
_cell.length_b   1.000
_cell.length_c   1.000
_cell.angle_alpha   90.00
_cell.angle_beta   90.00
_cell.angle_gamma   90.00
#
_symmetry.space_group_name_H-M   'P 1'
#
loop_
_entity.id
_entity.type
_entity.pdbx_description
1 polymer ?
#
loop_
_entity_poly.entity_id
_entity_poly.type
_entity_poly.pdbx_seq_one_letter_code
_entity_poly.pdbx_strand_id
1 'polypeptide(L)'
;MRNGVLSHPCASSLARAGVQQQVVEESSQRIALSFSRLGLEGYGGLAEDFPVNVQGVVFPYQTSQGRYRFNYFEAKQACEEQDSRLATYQQLYKAWTEGLDWCNAGWILDGTVHYPIINPREPCGGRLLLPGVRTYGAKDKQKDRFDAFCFTSAVRGQVYFLRGHLSFKEAGQACRNQGATIAKARSISSGAT
;
A
#
# COMPACT_ATOMS: atom_id res chain seq x y z
N MET A 1 -14.29 -15.58 13.08
CA MET A 1 -15.21 -14.84 12.20
C MET A 1 -14.71 -13.41 12.10
N ARG A 2 -14.38 -12.93 10.89
CA ARG A 2 -13.55 -11.74 10.65
C ARG A 2 -14.43 -10.49 10.47
N ASN A 3 -14.48 -9.63 11.48
CA ASN A 3 -15.06 -8.29 11.40
C ASN A 3 -13.96 -7.22 11.58
N GLY A 4 -12.94 -7.26 10.74
CA GLY A 4 -11.96 -6.19 10.62
C GLY A 4 -12.29 -5.37 9.40
N VAL A 5 -12.73 -4.13 9.59
CA VAL A 5 -12.98 -3.16 8.52
C VAL A 5 -11.65 -2.95 7.78
N LEU A 6 -11.49 -3.59 6.63
CA LEU A 6 -10.28 -3.50 5.82
C LEU A 6 -10.49 -2.39 4.78
N SER A 7 -9.77 -1.29 4.91
CA SER A 7 -9.55 -0.38 3.79
C SER A 7 -8.74 -1.16 2.74
N HIS A 8 -9.35 -1.46 1.60
CA HIS A 8 -8.69 -2.21 0.52
C HIS A 8 -8.13 -1.22 -0.50
N PRO A 9 -6.80 -1.11 -0.64
CA PRO A 9 -6.20 -0.27 -1.66
C PRO A 9 -6.40 -0.88 -3.05
N CYS A 10 -6.92 -0.10 -4.00
CA CYS A 10 -6.90 -0.39 -5.42
C CYS A 10 -5.72 0.32 -6.08
N ALA A 11 -5.02 -0.35 -6.99
CA ALA A 11 -4.00 0.23 -7.86
C ALA A 11 -4.51 0.25 -9.30
N SER A 12 -4.57 1.43 -9.91
CA SER A 12 -4.82 1.58 -11.35
C SER A 12 -3.49 1.90 -12.03
N SER A 13 -3.15 1.17 -13.09
CA SER A 13 -2.15 1.69 -14.02
C SER A 13 -2.79 2.88 -14.73
N LEU A 14 -2.06 3.99 -14.83
CA LEU A 14 -2.45 5.08 -15.72
C LEU A 14 -2.28 4.59 -17.16
N ALA A 15 -3.24 3.81 -17.65
CA ALA A 15 -3.35 3.45 -19.05
C ALA A 15 -4.78 3.79 -19.52
N ARG A 16 -5.08 5.09 -19.61
CA ARG A 16 -6.20 5.55 -20.45
C ARG A 16 -5.65 5.97 -21.81
N ALA A 17 -5.53 5.00 -22.69
CA ALA A 17 -5.88 5.04 -24.13
C ALA A 17 -5.27 3.79 -24.81
N GLY A 18 -6.11 2.83 -25.18
CA GLY A 18 -5.89 2.01 -26.37
C GLY A 18 -4.82 0.91 -26.37
N VAL A 19 -4.31 0.40 -25.24
CA VAL A 19 -3.40 -0.76 -25.26
C VAL A 19 -3.79 -1.78 -24.20
N GLN A 20 -4.20 -2.98 -24.64
CA GLN A 20 -4.40 -4.16 -23.80
C GLN A 20 -3.13 -4.43 -22.99
N GLN A 21 -3.25 -4.63 -21.68
CA GLN A 21 -2.22 -5.32 -20.92
C GLN A 21 -2.82 -6.53 -20.21
N GLN A 22 -2.30 -7.66 -20.67
CA GLN A 22 -2.75 -9.02 -20.47
C GLN A 22 -2.52 -9.47 -19.02
N VAL A 23 -3.54 -10.13 -18.47
CA VAL A 23 -3.42 -11.01 -17.32
C VAL A 23 -2.46 -12.14 -17.72
N VAL A 24 -1.30 -12.25 -17.07
CA VAL A 24 -0.43 -13.43 -17.26
C VAL A 24 -0.95 -14.53 -16.35
N GLU A 25 -1.66 -15.47 -16.95
CA GLU A 25 -1.94 -16.79 -16.41
C GLU A 25 -0.67 -17.64 -16.57
N GLU A 26 -0.13 -18.10 -15.45
CA GLU A 26 1.09 -18.90 -15.41
C GLU A 26 0.75 -20.36 -15.72
N SER A 27 0.97 -20.77 -16.97
CA SER A 27 1.11 -22.18 -17.32
C SER A 27 2.02 -22.35 -18.52
N SER A 28 3.25 -22.80 -18.25
CA SER A 28 4.17 -23.53 -19.12
C SER A 28 4.00 -23.39 -20.64
N GLN A 29 4.90 -22.65 -21.30
CA GLN A 29 5.72 -23.14 -22.43
C GLN A 29 6.64 -22.05 -23.00
N ARG A 30 7.84 -22.49 -23.41
CA ARG A 30 8.94 -21.71 -23.99
C ARG A 30 8.55 -21.11 -25.35
N ILE A 31 8.79 -19.82 -25.59
CA ILE A 31 9.10 -19.29 -26.94
C ILE A 31 10.15 -18.18 -26.82
N ALA A 32 11.25 -18.34 -27.55
CA ALA A 32 12.31 -17.35 -27.73
C ALA A 32 11.86 -16.27 -28.73
N LEU A 33 12.24 -15.01 -28.51
CA LEU A 33 12.21 -13.98 -29.56
C LEU A 33 13.59 -13.32 -29.65
N SER A 34 14.26 -13.63 -30.76
CA SER A 34 15.45 -12.97 -31.26
C SER A 34 15.11 -11.55 -31.72
N PHE A 35 15.94 -10.56 -31.40
CA PHE A 35 15.88 -9.23 -32.01
C PHE A 35 17.16 -8.99 -32.82
N SER A 36 17.02 -8.97 -34.14
CA SER A 36 18.04 -8.50 -35.07
C SER A 36 18.02 -6.96 -35.14
N ARG A 37 19.23 -6.39 -35.05
CA ARG A 37 19.60 -4.99 -35.32
C ARG A 37 19.00 -4.43 -36.62
N LEU A 38 18.47 -3.22 -36.55
CA LEU A 38 18.78 -2.16 -37.53
C LEU A 38 19.08 -0.87 -36.77
N GLY A 39 20.24 -0.30 -37.03
CA GLY A 39 20.73 0.92 -36.40
C GLY A 39 20.23 2.18 -37.09
N LEU A 40 20.05 3.23 -36.30
CA LEU A 40 20.15 4.63 -36.72
C LEU A 40 20.83 5.41 -35.59
N GLU A 41 21.94 6.07 -35.90
CA GLU A 41 22.65 7.04 -35.06
C GLU A 41 22.00 8.43 -35.21
N GLY A 42 21.99 9.25 -34.14
CA GLY A 42 21.78 10.69 -34.28
C GLY A 42 21.12 11.42 -33.09
N TYR A 43 21.95 11.90 -32.16
CA TYR A 43 21.83 13.15 -31.36
C TYR A 43 20.46 13.64 -30.84
N GLY A 44 20.29 13.53 -29.51
CA GLY A 44 20.21 14.71 -28.63
C GLY A 44 18.86 15.43 -28.43
N GLY A 45 18.26 15.19 -27.27
CA GLY A 45 17.58 16.25 -26.49
C GLY A 45 16.05 16.18 -26.42
N LEU A 46 15.54 16.17 -25.18
CA LEU A 46 14.14 16.24 -24.75
C LEU A 46 13.35 14.93 -24.83
N ALA A 47 13.83 13.91 -24.11
CA ALA A 47 12.88 13.21 -23.26
C ALA A 47 12.39 14.26 -22.25
N GLU A 48 11.23 14.87 -22.51
CA GLU A 48 10.36 15.30 -21.43
C GLU A 48 10.12 14.04 -20.61
N ASP A 49 10.97 13.87 -19.60
CA ASP A 49 10.86 12.87 -18.57
C ASP A 49 9.55 13.22 -17.87
N PHE A 50 8.41 12.74 -18.43
CA PHE A 50 7.12 12.85 -17.78
C PHE A 50 7.38 12.36 -16.36
N PRO A 51 7.26 13.21 -15.33
CA PRO A 51 7.64 12.80 -14.00
C PRO A 51 6.82 11.57 -13.71
N VAL A 52 7.48 10.41 -13.65
CA VAL A 52 6.87 9.21 -13.12
C VAL A 52 6.44 9.66 -11.75
N ASN A 53 5.13 9.83 -11.57
CA ASN A 53 4.60 10.35 -10.33
C ASN A 53 4.83 9.26 -9.29
N VAL A 54 6.00 9.29 -8.65
CA VAL A 54 6.42 8.37 -7.60
C VAL A 54 5.59 8.70 -6.38
N GLN A 55 4.31 8.35 -6.43
CA GLN A 55 3.40 8.47 -5.31
C GLN A 55 3.62 7.26 -4.41
N GLY A 56 4.17 7.52 -3.23
CA GLY A 56 4.28 6.49 -2.22
C GLY A 56 2.97 6.26 -1.48
N VAL A 57 2.77 5.03 -1.02
CA VAL A 57 1.54 4.55 -0.39
C VAL A 57 1.84 4.09 1.01
N VAL A 58 0.95 4.45 1.95
CA VAL A 58 0.94 3.87 3.30
C VAL A 58 -0.07 2.75 3.38
N PHE A 59 0.33 1.60 3.91
CA PHE A 59 -0.56 0.47 4.16
C PHE A 59 -0.38 -0.08 5.58
N PRO A 60 -1.48 -0.50 6.24
CA PRO A 60 -1.39 -1.20 7.52
C PRO A 60 -0.86 -2.62 7.31
N TYR A 61 0.00 -3.08 8.21
CA TYR A 61 0.58 -4.41 8.19
C TYR A 61 0.43 -5.11 9.55
N GLN A 62 -0.06 -6.35 9.53
CA GLN A 62 -0.28 -7.22 10.69
C GLN A 62 0.14 -8.65 10.36
N THR A 63 0.45 -9.46 11.37
CA THR A 63 0.78 -10.87 11.16
C THR A 63 -0.47 -11.70 10.84
N SER A 64 -0.26 -12.90 10.29
CA SER A 64 -1.32 -13.90 10.13
C SER A 64 -1.90 -14.40 11.46
N GLN A 65 -1.15 -14.24 12.55
CA GLN A 65 -1.54 -14.60 13.92
C GLN A 65 -2.45 -13.54 14.59
N GLY A 66 -2.71 -12.43 13.91
CA GLY A 66 -3.65 -11.40 14.36
C GLY A 66 -2.96 -10.09 14.74
N ARG A 67 -3.68 -9.29 15.51
CA ARG A 67 -3.31 -7.91 15.83
C ARG A 67 -2.31 -7.81 16.97
N TYR A 68 -1.55 -6.72 16.96
CA TYR A 68 -0.68 -6.28 18.05
C TYR A 68 0.40 -7.30 18.41
N ARG A 69 1.16 -7.71 17.39
CA ARG A 69 2.18 -8.75 17.52
C ARG A 69 3.60 -8.23 17.34
N PHE A 70 3.79 -7.01 16.84
CA PHE A 70 5.10 -6.45 16.61
C PHE A 70 5.51 -5.50 17.74
N ASN A 71 6.70 -5.71 18.30
CA ASN A 71 7.43 -4.59 18.91
C ASN A 71 7.96 -3.65 17.81
N TYR A 72 8.57 -2.52 18.18
CA TYR A 72 9.01 -1.52 17.21
C TYR A 72 10.03 -2.07 16.20
N PHE A 73 10.97 -2.89 16.66
CA PHE A 73 12.04 -3.44 15.82
C PHE A 73 11.51 -4.48 14.84
N GLU A 74 10.62 -5.37 15.31
CA GLU A 74 9.93 -6.33 14.47
C GLU A 74 9.02 -5.63 13.45
N ALA A 75 8.35 -4.53 13.83
CA ALA A 75 7.53 -3.75 12.91
C ALA A 75 8.37 -3.11 11.80
N LYS A 76 9.55 -2.60 12.15
CA LYS A 76 10.52 -2.05 11.19
C LYS A 76 10.98 -3.12 10.21
N GLN A 77 11.42 -4.28 10.72
CA GLN A 77 11.85 -5.42 9.90
C GLN A 77 10.70 -5.93 9.01
N ALA A 78 9.50 -6.06 9.55
CA ALA A 78 8.33 -6.52 8.81
C ALA A 78 8.01 -5.63 7.61
N CYS A 79 8.15 -4.30 7.74
CA CYS A 79 8.02 -3.39 6.60
C CYS A 79 9.16 -3.57 5.58
N GLU A 80 10.41 -3.72 6.06
CA GLU A 80 11.59 -3.93 5.20
C GLU A 80 11.44 -5.22 4.36
N GLU A 81 10.91 -6.30 4.95
CA GLU A 81 10.58 -7.55 4.25
C GLU A 81 9.45 -7.42 3.20
N GLN A 82 8.76 -6.28 3.15
CA GLN A 82 7.79 -5.94 2.10
C GLN A 82 8.30 -4.84 1.14
N ASP A 83 9.63 -4.69 1.01
CA ASP A 83 10.27 -3.64 0.19
C ASP A 83 9.75 -2.24 0.53
N SER A 84 9.57 -2.01 1.83
CA SER A 84 8.98 -0.79 2.36
C SER A 84 9.68 -0.38 3.65
N ARG A 85 9.29 0.74 4.24
CA ARG A 85 9.80 1.18 5.54
C ARG A 85 8.64 1.63 6.42
N LEU A 86 8.87 1.79 7.72
CA LEU A 86 7.87 2.47 8.55
C LEU A 86 7.53 3.85 7.96
N ALA A 87 6.24 4.15 7.94
CA ALA A 87 5.72 5.42 7.46
C ALA A 87 6.10 6.55 8.43
N THR A 88 6.33 7.75 7.91
CA THR A 88 6.39 8.96 8.75
C THR A 88 4.98 9.40 9.12
N TYR A 89 4.84 10.25 10.15
CA TYR A 89 3.56 10.85 10.49
C TYR A 89 2.94 11.60 9.29
N GLN A 90 3.75 12.38 8.56
CA GLN A 90 3.29 13.14 7.38
C GLN A 90 2.72 12.21 6.29
N GLN A 91 3.38 11.07 6.05
CA GLN A 91 2.91 10.07 5.10
C GLN A 91 1.61 9.41 5.56
N LEU A 92 1.52 9.05 6.84
CA LEU A 92 0.30 8.48 7.42
C LEU A 92 -0.87 9.47 7.36
N TYR A 93 -0.61 10.73 7.70
CA TYR A 93 -1.60 11.81 7.63
C TYR A 93 -2.10 12.01 6.20
N LYS A 94 -1.19 12.06 5.22
CA LYS A 94 -1.57 12.12 3.80
C LYS A 94 -2.46 10.94 3.42
N ALA A 95 -2.07 9.71 3.75
CA ALA A 95 -2.86 8.53 3.44
C ALA A 95 -4.26 8.56 4.08
N TRP A 96 -4.38 9.08 5.31
CA TRP A 96 -5.67 9.32 5.96
C TRP A 96 -6.52 10.34 5.19
N THR A 97 -5.95 11.47 4.75
CA THR A 97 -6.68 12.43 3.91
C THR A 97 -7.14 11.84 2.57
N GLU A 98 -6.41 10.84 2.08
CA GLU A 98 -6.72 10.10 0.84
C GLU A 98 -7.65 8.89 1.06
N GLY A 99 -8.12 8.65 2.28
CA GLY A 99 -9.15 7.63 2.55
C GLY A 99 -8.73 6.46 3.43
N LEU A 100 -7.51 6.45 3.99
CA LEU A 100 -7.08 5.41 4.92
C LEU A 100 -7.86 5.49 6.25
N ASP A 101 -8.67 4.46 6.53
CA ASP A 101 -9.45 4.29 7.76
C ASP A 101 -9.10 2.95 8.41
N TRP A 102 -8.31 2.98 9.48
CA TRP A 102 -7.77 1.80 10.14
C TRP A 102 -7.85 1.91 11.68
N CYS A 103 -8.56 0.97 12.30
CA CYS A 103 -8.86 1.01 13.73
C CYS A 103 -7.72 0.53 14.64
N ASN A 104 -6.75 -0.22 14.11
CA ASN A 104 -5.71 -0.76 14.96
C ASN A 104 -4.55 0.24 15.08
N ALA A 105 -4.03 0.35 16.28
CA ALA A 105 -2.82 1.11 16.57
C ALA A 105 -1.58 0.44 15.95
N GLY A 106 -0.73 1.24 15.31
CA GLY A 106 0.47 0.76 14.65
C GLY A 106 1.68 1.66 14.85
N TRP A 107 2.87 1.06 14.84
CA TRP A 107 4.15 1.76 14.89
C TRP A 107 4.36 2.59 13.62
N ILE A 108 4.96 3.76 13.78
CA ILE A 108 5.48 4.63 12.70
C ILE A 108 6.97 4.93 12.91
N LEU A 109 7.61 5.60 11.95
CA LEU A 109 9.08 5.70 11.85
C LEU A 109 9.79 6.31 13.08
N ASP A 110 9.16 7.25 13.78
CA ASP A 110 9.73 7.85 14.99
C ASP A 110 9.61 6.94 16.23
N GLY A 111 8.87 5.83 16.11
CA GLY A 111 8.56 4.90 17.18
C GLY A 111 7.46 5.37 18.12
N THR A 112 6.61 6.29 17.66
CA THR A 112 5.30 6.53 18.25
C THR A 112 4.25 5.61 17.62
N VAL A 113 3.08 5.57 18.24
CA VAL A 113 1.99 4.67 17.84
C VAL A 113 0.75 5.47 17.47
N HIS A 114 0.20 5.22 16.29
CA HIS A 114 -0.93 5.98 15.74
C HIS A 114 -2.02 5.07 15.16
N TYR A 115 -3.21 5.62 14.89
CA TYR A 115 -4.27 4.98 14.11
C TYR A 115 -5.17 6.03 13.42
N PRO A 116 -5.36 5.95 12.09
CA PRO A 116 -6.19 6.89 11.34
C PRO A 116 -7.67 6.47 11.33
N ILE A 117 -8.58 7.35 11.73
CA ILE A 117 -10.03 7.11 11.70
C ILE A 117 -10.70 8.13 10.78
N ILE A 118 -11.44 7.65 9.79
CA ILE A 118 -12.35 8.48 8.98
C ILE A 118 -13.78 8.33 9.45
N ASN A 119 -14.23 7.09 9.70
CA ASN A 119 -15.60 6.81 10.13
C ASN A 119 -15.64 6.51 11.64
N PRO A 120 -16.18 7.41 12.47
CA PRO A 120 -16.29 7.18 13.91
C PRO A 120 -17.13 5.94 14.22
N ARG A 121 -16.64 5.10 15.14
CA ARG A 121 -17.28 3.83 15.51
C ARG A 121 -16.86 3.41 16.92
N GLU A 122 -17.77 2.75 17.65
CA GLU A 122 -17.57 2.37 19.06
C GLU A 122 -16.23 1.68 19.34
N PRO A 123 -15.80 0.63 18.60
CA PRO A 123 -14.56 -0.07 18.89
C PRO A 123 -13.29 0.78 18.69
N CYS A 124 -13.43 1.95 18.06
CA CYS A 124 -12.33 2.84 17.70
C CYS A 124 -12.47 4.18 18.41
N GLY A 125 -12.86 4.18 19.69
CA GLY A 125 -12.94 5.36 20.55
C GLY A 125 -14.31 6.02 20.67
N GLY A 126 -15.37 5.45 20.08
CA GLY A 126 -16.73 5.97 20.21
C GLY A 126 -17.25 6.71 18.98
N ARG A 127 -18.58 6.79 18.85
CA ARG A 127 -19.26 7.43 17.69
C ARG A 127 -19.21 8.96 17.69
N LEU A 128 -18.91 9.58 18.83
CA LEU A 128 -18.89 11.03 18.98
C LEU A 128 -17.53 11.66 18.67
N LEU A 129 -16.49 10.85 18.50
CA LEU A 129 -15.16 11.38 18.19
C LEU A 129 -15.06 11.80 16.73
N LEU A 130 -14.47 12.96 16.49
CA LEU A 130 -14.21 13.46 15.13
C LEU A 130 -13.19 12.57 14.38
N PRO A 131 -13.22 12.58 13.03
CA PRO A 131 -12.19 11.99 12.19
C PRO A 131 -10.80 12.56 12.49
N GLY A 132 -9.76 11.73 12.40
CA GLY A 132 -8.38 12.16 12.59
C GLY A 132 -7.36 11.03 12.73
N VAL A 133 -6.08 11.39 12.67
CA VAL A 133 -4.97 10.50 13.04
C VAL A 133 -4.73 10.61 14.54
N ARG A 134 -5.07 9.54 15.26
CA ARG A 134 -4.98 9.50 16.72
C ARG A 134 -3.70 8.82 17.15
N THR A 135 -3.25 9.13 18.37
CA THR A 135 -1.98 8.63 18.88
C THR A 135 -2.13 8.00 20.26
N TYR A 136 -1.34 6.97 20.52
CA TYR A 136 -1.04 6.49 21.87
C TYR A 136 0.28 7.08 22.40
N GLY A 137 0.93 7.95 21.62
CA GLY A 137 2.18 8.60 21.96
C GLY A 137 3.40 7.68 21.87
N ALA A 138 4.45 8.04 22.61
CA ALA A 138 5.61 7.19 22.80
C ALA A 138 5.24 5.93 23.60
N LYS A 139 5.88 4.82 23.24
CA LYS A 139 5.68 3.48 23.81
C LYS A 139 7.03 2.78 23.99
N ASP A 140 7.08 1.76 24.83
CA ASP A 140 8.28 0.97 25.04
C ASP A 140 8.56 0.15 23.78
N LYS A 141 9.62 0.52 23.05
CA LYS A 141 9.99 -0.06 21.75
C LYS A 141 10.30 -1.57 21.81
N GLN A 142 10.58 -2.11 22.99
CA GLN A 142 10.96 -3.51 23.19
C GLN A 142 9.79 -4.33 23.74
N LYS A 143 8.97 -3.75 24.62
CA LYS A 143 7.93 -4.47 25.36
C LYS A 143 6.52 -4.30 24.77
N ASP A 144 6.18 -3.09 24.34
CA ASP A 144 4.85 -2.83 23.83
C ASP A 144 4.68 -3.43 22.44
N ARG A 145 3.46 -3.89 22.13
CA ARG A 145 3.17 -4.56 20.86
C ARG A 145 1.98 -3.95 20.15
N PHE A 146 2.14 -3.70 18.86
CA PHE A 146 1.18 -3.06 17.97
C PHE A 146 1.24 -3.64 16.55
N ASP A 147 0.45 -3.11 15.63
CA ASP A 147 0.58 -3.36 14.19
C ASP A 147 1.69 -2.44 13.63
N ALA A 148 1.85 -2.37 12.31
CA ALA A 148 2.77 -1.44 11.65
C ALA A 148 2.06 -0.63 10.55
N PHE A 149 2.49 0.61 10.34
CA PHE A 149 2.17 1.34 9.11
C PHE A 149 3.42 1.42 8.24
N CYS A 150 3.36 0.73 7.11
CA CYS A 150 4.46 0.67 6.16
C CYS A 150 4.23 1.65 5.01
N PHE A 151 5.30 2.23 4.48
CA PHE A 151 5.34 3.14 3.36
C PHE A 151 6.27 2.59 2.28
N THR A 152 5.76 2.48 1.06
CA THR A 152 6.58 2.19 -0.13
C THR A 152 6.45 3.33 -1.13
N SER A 153 7.58 3.79 -1.68
CA SER A 153 7.62 4.76 -2.78
C SER A 153 7.54 4.07 -4.14
N ALA A 154 7.76 2.76 -4.21
CA ALA A 154 7.81 2.02 -5.45
C ALA A 154 6.40 1.57 -5.81
N VAL A 155 5.51 2.48 -6.22
CA VAL A 155 4.23 2.08 -6.83
C VAL A 155 4.14 2.65 -8.23
N ARG A 156 4.00 1.77 -9.23
CA ARG A 156 3.70 2.16 -10.61
C ARG A 156 2.19 2.31 -10.75
N GLY A 157 1.71 3.54 -10.92
CA GLY A 157 0.28 3.85 -11.06
C GLY A 157 -0.30 4.59 -9.86
N GLN A 158 -1.61 4.85 -9.88
CA GLN A 158 -2.32 5.53 -8.80
C GLN A 158 -2.95 4.52 -7.86
N VAL A 159 -2.74 4.70 -6.55
CA VAL A 159 -3.40 3.91 -5.51
C VAL A 159 -4.42 4.75 -4.76
N TYR A 160 -5.58 4.15 -4.50
CA TYR A 160 -6.66 4.79 -3.76
C TYR A 160 -7.39 3.76 -2.89
N PHE A 161 -8.03 4.23 -1.82
CA PHE A 161 -8.79 3.36 -0.91
C PHE A 161 -10.27 3.34 -1.28
N LEU A 162 -10.84 2.15 -1.39
CA LEU A 162 -12.29 2.00 -1.49
C LEU A 162 -12.93 2.36 -0.15
N ARG A 163 -13.96 3.22 -0.21
CA ARG A 163 -14.80 3.50 0.95
C ARG A 163 -15.82 2.39 1.16
N GLY A 164 -16.03 2.02 2.42
CA GLY A 164 -17.08 1.07 2.82
C GLY A 164 -16.56 -0.26 3.34
N HIS A 165 -17.47 -1.06 3.90
CA HIS A 165 -17.16 -2.38 4.45
C HIS A 165 -17.32 -3.45 3.36
N LEU A 166 -16.25 -3.68 2.61
CA LEU A 166 -16.21 -4.65 1.51
C LEU A 166 -15.47 -5.92 1.96
N SER A 167 -16.00 -7.08 1.62
CA SER A 167 -15.23 -8.32 1.62
C SER A 167 -14.12 -8.28 0.57
N PHE A 168 -13.14 -9.16 0.69
CA PHE A 168 -12.05 -9.26 -0.30
C PHE A 168 -12.57 -9.46 -1.74
N LYS A 169 -13.62 -10.28 -1.91
CA LYS A 169 -14.24 -10.52 -3.22
C LYS A 169 -14.92 -9.27 -3.77
N GLU A 170 -15.65 -8.55 -2.92
CA GLU A 170 -16.33 -7.30 -3.29
C GLU A 170 -15.33 -6.18 -3.60
N ALA A 171 -14.28 -6.03 -2.80
CA ALA A 171 -13.19 -5.09 -3.04
C ALA A 171 -12.51 -5.37 -4.39
N GLY A 172 -12.25 -6.65 -4.71
CA GLY A 172 -11.68 -7.04 -5.98
C GLY A 172 -12.56 -6.69 -7.17
N GLN A 173 -13.88 -6.89 -7.04
CA GLN A 173 -14.82 -6.50 -8.08
C GLN A 173 -14.93 -4.98 -8.22
N ALA A 174 -14.95 -4.25 -7.11
CA ALA A 174 -15.00 -2.80 -7.10
C ALA A 174 -13.76 -2.16 -7.74
N CYS A 175 -12.55 -2.68 -7.46
CA CYS A 175 -11.34 -2.26 -8.17
C CYS A 175 -11.48 -2.53 -9.68
N ARG A 176 -11.88 -3.74 -10.08
CA ARG A 176 -12.02 -4.11 -11.50
C ARG A 176 -13.03 -3.24 -12.25
N ASN A 177 -14.17 -2.92 -11.63
CA ASN A 177 -15.19 -2.04 -12.21
C ASN A 177 -14.65 -0.62 -12.52
N GLN A 178 -13.54 -0.23 -11.89
CA GLN A 178 -12.88 1.06 -12.09
C GLN A 178 -11.57 0.95 -12.90
N GLY A 179 -11.30 -0.20 -13.53
CA GLY A 179 -10.06 -0.43 -14.27
C GLY A 179 -8.82 -0.58 -13.39
N ALA A 180 -9.00 -0.94 -12.12
CA ALA A 180 -7.94 -1.13 -11.13
C ALA A 180 -7.86 -2.58 -10.65
N THR A 181 -6.78 -2.93 -9.96
CA THR A 181 -6.61 -4.22 -9.26
C THR A 181 -6.37 -4.00 -7.77
N ILE A 182 -6.59 -5.01 -6.92
CA ILE A 182 -6.21 -4.91 -5.51
C ILE A 182 -4.69 -4.76 -5.43
N ALA A 183 -4.22 -3.71 -4.76
CA ALA A 183 -2.80 -3.51 -4.56
C ALA A 183 -2.24 -4.63 -3.68
N LYS A 184 -1.20 -5.32 -4.15
CA LYS A 184 -0.46 -6.31 -3.36
C LYS A 184 0.82 -5.64 -2.86
N ALA A 185 1.07 -5.75 -1.55
CA ALA A 185 2.33 -5.30 -0.94
C ALA A 185 3.55 -6.10 -1.47
N ARG A 186 3.33 -7.31 -1.98
CA ARG A 186 4.37 -8.14 -2.62
C ARG A 186 4.14 -8.23 -4.13
N SER A 187 4.73 -7.29 -4.88
CA SER A 187 5.15 -7.49 -6.27
C SER A 187 5.89 -6.25 -6.84
N ILE A 188 6.86 -5.67 -6.12
CA ILE A 188 7.82 -4.71 -6.71
C ILE A 188 9.25 -5.01 -6.18
N SER A 189 9.65 -6.28 -6.21
CA SER A 189 11.06 -6.69 -6.33
C SER A 189 11.17 -8.16 -6.74
N SER A 190 11.65 -8.40 -7.95
CA SER A 190 12.48 -9.55 -8.32
C SER A 190 13.06 -9.28 -9.71
N GLY A 191 13.90 -8.24 -9.74
CA GLY A 191 14.81 -7.92 -10.84
C GLY A 191 16.18 -7.60 -10.23
N ALA A 192 16.79 -8.61 -9.59
CA ALA A 192 18.19 -8.73 -9.17
C ALA A 192 18.23 -10.06 -8.39
N THR A 193 18.78 -11.14 -8.92
CA THR A 193 20.20 -11.38 -9.20
C THR A 193 20.32 -12.47 -10.26
#